data_AF-A0A0F9UZ64-F1
#
_entry.id   AF-A0A0F9UZ64-F1
#
_cell.length_a   1.000
_cell.length_b   1.000
_cell.length_c   1.000
_cell.angle_alpha   90.00
_cell.angle_beta   90.00
_cell.angle_gamma   90.00
#
_symmetry.space_group_name_H-M   'P 1'
#
loop_
_entity.id
_entity.type
_entity.pdbx_description
1 polymer ?
#
loop_
_entity_poly.entity_id
_entity_poly.type
_entity_poly.pdbx_seq_one_letter_code
_entity_poly.pdbx_strand_id
1 'polypeptide(L)'
;MVTLSPAPKLQFLDGNGDPVVGGKLTTYIAGTVTKLTTYTDSTRDTANTNPIILGSLGEADIWLDPLPYKYVLTTSTDGAVWTVDNVNANQVVNTSAYEKGSDAAAASHSSIITGHLIRTNYLDGNRTPESGSVLSYTGTTTLAKAGSWPHLTGKFYDLDGKEFVIAEAFVTPKQMGALGNGSTDDSIPIQRAINSGQNVRVPASSGNYRMTGGGVTFGGSNGSFDASGAGFEGAGEGSGTGFTFASANHLTPIHLGRVSDFSDGVLLEGASLLTLELDTIARCTRALVLETVSATHATCLDNNVKVQAINDSDNAIVMSADANGNVMQGNQIYCNFSSVNIATVRFSGSGLTPNWDSNTFTFSAIDPSVALTTARGLVNDSDSDLSRITWNVLDWFGGFHASAKYIESAATLNNVRWFLHFAENMASYGQFLFTGINNKIDFGLNQGGPSGSGLIAAQATSNNRASFNSGTPVTSNTMKCSFAVSGLASQASVTWFVYSPLSDGSSQILDFTPLDLQGLTLTKLKSVTGVANEIEVGFFNGTSGSVTASVELLIRIGKY
;
A
#
# COMPACT_ATOMS: atom_id res chain seq x y z
N MET A 1 17.82 18.98 39.16
CA MET A 1 17.96 20.11 38.23
C MET A 1 17.93 21.40 39.03
N VAL A 2 18.69 22.41 38.63
CA VAL A 2 18.63 23.76 39.20
C VAL A 2 18.25 24.68 38.05
N THR A 3 17.22 25.50 38.22
CA THR A 3 16.70 26.41 37.20
C THR A 3 16.82 27.84 37.69
N LEU A 4 17.13 28.78 36.78
CA LEU A 4 17.19 30.20 37.06
C LEU A 4 15.83 30.68 37.63
N SER A 5 15.82 31.47 38.70
CA SER A 5 14.54 31.96 39.25
C SER A 5 13.87 32.89 38.23
N PRO A 6 12.56 32.77 38.00
CA PRO A 6 11.82 33.78 37.24
C PRO A 6 11.90 35.13 37.97
N ALA A 7 11.66 36.23 37.26
CA ALA A 7 11.60 37.55 37.87
C ALA A 7 10.46 37.56 38.92
N PRO A 8 10.76 37.77 40.22
CA PRO A 8 9.74 37.70 41.26
C PRO A 8 8.73 38.86 41.17
N LYS A 9 9.15 40.00 40.60
CA LYS A 9 8.30 41.14 40.22
C LYS A 9 8.70 41.64 38.84
N LEU A 10 7.73 42.07 38.04
CA LEU A 10 8.03 42.70 36.75
C LEU A 10 8.43 44.15 37.00
N GLN A 11 9.61 44.55 36.53
CA GLN A 11 10.09 45.92 36.56
C GLN A 11 10.00 46.52 35.17
N PHE A 12 9.49 47.76 35.08
CA PHE A 12 9.37 48.49 33.84
C PHE A 12 10.29 49.71 33.86
N LEU A 13 11.05 49.86 32.78
CA LEU A 13 11.99 50.95 32.57
C LEU A 13 11.50 51.83 31.40
N ASP A 14 11.92 53.09 31.39
CA ASP A 14 11.71 54.01 30.29
C ASP A 14 12.81 53.89 29.21
N GLY A 15 12.76 54.78 28.20
CA GLY A 15 13.73 54.80 27.10
C GLY A 15 15.16 55.17 27.50
N ASN A 16 15.39 55.67 28.71
CA ASN A 16 16.71 55.97 29.28
C ASN A 16 17.23 54.84 30.20
N GLY A 17 16.39 53.83 30.46
CA GLY A 17 16.69 52.75 31.39
C GLY A 17 16.33 53.06 32.85
N ASP A 18 15.66 54.19 33.12
CA ASP A 18 15.23 54.57 34.45
C ASP A 18 13.90 53.88 34.81
N PRO A 19 13.69 53.43 36.06
CA PRO A 19 12.43 52.80 36.44
C PRO A 19 11.25 53.75 36.35
N VAL A 20 10.12 53.27 35.83
CA VAL A 20 8.88 54.06 35.68
C VAL A 20 8.12 54.13 37.01
N VAL A 21 8.73 54.76 38.01
CA VAL A 21 8.20 54.87 39.38
C VAL A 21 6.84 55.58 39.38
N GLY A 22 5.84 54.95 40.00
CA GLY A 22 4.46 55.47 40.01
C GLY A 22 3.77 55.46 38.66
N GLY A 23 4.37 54.83 37.64
CA GLY A 23 3.76 54.63 36.32
C GLY A 23 2.47 53.82 36.37
N LYS A 24 1.73 53.81 35.27
CA LYS A 24 0.45 53.08 35.16
C LYS A 24 0.53 52.07 34.02
N LEU A 25 0.32 50.80 34.34
CA LEU A 25 0.18 49.73 33.35
C LEU A 25 -1.30 49.38 33.18
N THR A 26 -1.83 49.58 31.97
CA THR A 26 -3.22 49.25 31.63
C THR A 26 -3.26 47.99 30.78
N THR A 27 -4.12 47.04 31.15
CA THR A 27 -4.24 45.73 30.48
C THR A 27 -5.58 45.59 29.77
N TYR A 28 -5.56 45.07 28.54
CA TYR A 28 -6.72 44.89 27.67
C TYR A 28 -6.76 43.49 27.05
N ILE A 29 -7.92 43.09 26.53
CA ILE A 29 -8.01 41.96 25.60
C ILE A 29 -7.20 42.32 24.35
N ALA A 30 -6.32 41.43 23.90
CA ALA A 30 -5.47 41.65 22.73
C ALA A 30 -6.29 42.13 21.51
N GLY A 31 -5.74 43.07 20.75
CA GLY A 31 -6.42 43.69 19.60
C GLY A 31 -7.59 44.64 19.94
N THR A 32 -7.88 44.89 21.22
CA THR A 32 -9.01 45.74 21.63
C THR A 32 -8.60 46.85 22.60
N VAL A 33 -9.60 47.63 23.05
CA VAL A 33 -9.49 48.59 24.16
C VAL A 33 -10.37 48.18 25.35
N THR A 34 -10.85 46.93 25.37
CA THR A 34 -11.64 46.37 26.48
C THR A 34 -10.69 45.92 27.58
N LYS A 35 -10.80 46.50 28.78
CA LYS A 35 -9.93 46.17 29.91
C LYS A 35 -10.04 44.69 30.27
N LEU A 36 -8.90 44.05 30.55
CA LEU A 36 -8.82 42.65 30.95
C LEU A 36 -8.11 42.54 32.30
N THR A 37 -8.66 41.73 33.19
CA THR A 37 -8.20 41.56 34.57
C THR A 37 -6.86 40.83 34.63
N THR A 38 -6.00 41.22 35.57
CA THR A 38 -4.80 40.47 36.00
C THR A 38 -4.85 40.29 37.51
N TYR A 39 -3.94 39.49 38.09
CA TYR A 39 -3.98 39.12 39.52
C TYR A 39 -2.65 39.38 40.23
N THR A 40 -2.70 39.54 41.55
CA THR A 40 -1.52 39.79 42.39
C THR A 40 -0.64 38.55 42.58
N ASP A 41 -1.21 37.35 42.45
CA ASP A 41 -0.50 36.07 42.59
C ASP A 41 -1.12 34.97 41.71
N SER A 42 -0.56 33.77 41.79
CA SER A 42 -1.00 32.59 41.05
C SER A 42 -2.34 32.02 41.51
N THR A 43 -2.86 32.39 42.69
CA THR A 43 -4.11 31.80 43.21
C THR A 43 -5.35 32.41 42.56
N ARG A 44 -5.20 33.61 41.99
CA ARG A 44 -6.27 34.41 41.36
C ARG A 44 -7.33 34.92 42.33
N ASP A 45 -7.06 34.87 43.63
CA ASP A 45 -8.03 35.33 44.63
C ASP A 45 -8.15 36.85 44.69
N THR A 46 -7.05 37.56 44.37
CA THR A 46 -7.01 39.03 44.39
C THR A 46 -6.68 39.58 43.01
N ALA A 47 -7.68 40.23 42.40
CA ALA A 47 -7.51 40.94 41.13
C ALA A 47 -6.71 42.25 41.34
N ASN A 48 -5.84 42.56 40.40
CA ASN A 48 -5.18 43.86 40.31
C ASN A 48 -6.18 44.95 39.90
N THR A 49 -5.89 46.18 40.31
CA THR A 49 -6.56 47.37 39.76
C THR A 49 -6.18 47.57 38.30
N ASN A 50 -7.06 48.20 37.50
CA ASN A 50 -6.79 48.47 36.09
C ASN A 50 -7.10 49.95 35.74
N PRO A 51 -6.09 50.83 35.68
CA PRO A 51 -4.66 50.52 35.56
C PRO A 51 -3.98 50.06 36.87
N ILE A 52 -2.91 49.28 36.72
CA ILE A 52 -2.00 48.85 37.79
C ILE A 52 -1.00 49.99 38.04
N ILE A 53 -0.88 50.44 39.28
CA ILE A 53 0.08 51.49 39.66
C ILE A 53 1.41 50.85 40.06
N LEU A 54 2.51 51.30 39.43
CA LEU A 54 3.85 50.77 39.65
C LEU A 54 4.47 51.31 40.95
N GLY A 55 5.26 50.46 41.61
CA GLY A 55 5.93 50.74 42.88
C GLY A 55 7.12 51.71 42.77
N SER A 56 7.84 51.82 43.89
CA SER A 56 9.00 52.72 44.07
C SER A 56 10.19 52.42 43.16
N LEU A 57 10.22 51.26 42.52
CA LEU A 57 11.23 50.81 41.58
C LEU A 57 10.61 50.53 40.19
N GLY A 58 9.43 51.07 39.88
CA GLY A 58 8.75 50.82 38.60
C GLY A 58 8.24 49.38 38.44
N GLU A 59 7.93 48.71 39.54
CA GLU A 59 7.61 47.29 39.61
C GLU A 59 6.15 46.99 39.94
N ALA A 60 5.64 45.84 39.48
CA ALA A 60 4.32 45.32 39.84
C ALA A 60 4.27 43.78 39.81
N ASP A 61 3.36 43.22 40.62
CA ASP A 61 3.00 41.80 40.61
C ASP A 61 1.87 41.58 39.59
N ILE A 62 2.15 40.85 38.51
CA ILE A 62 1.22 40.70 37.38
C ILE A 62 1.13 39.23 36.99
N TRP A 63 0.00 38.61 37.34
CA TRP A 63 -0.34 37.24 36.95
C TRP A 63 -1.51 37.24 35.97
N LEU A 64 -1.43 36.36 34.96
CA LEU A 64 -2.33 36.35 33.81
C LEU A 64 -3.22 35.10 33.78
N ASP A 65 -4.46 35.29 33.33
CA ASP A 65 -5.23 34.20 32.75
C ASP A 65 -4.58 33.68 31.44
N PRO A 66 -4.86 32.44 31.00
CA PRO A 66 -4.37 31.87 29.74
C PRO A 66 -5.04 32.50 28.50
N LEU A 67 -5.04 33.83 28.43
CA LEU A 67 -5.61 34.63 27.35
C LEU A 67 -4.52 35.55 26.78
N PRO A 68 -4.67 36.03 25.53
CA PRO A 68 -3.78 37.05 24.97
C PRO A 68 -4.13 38.43 25.52
N TYR A 69 -3.12 39.16 26.00
CA TYR A 69 -3.25 40.50 26.57
C TYR A 69 -2.62 41.57 25.68
N LYS A 70 -3.13 42.80 25.82
CA LYS A 70 -2.45 44.02 25.40
C LYS A 70 -2.07 44.85 26.61
N TYR A 71 -0.82 45.29 26.66
CA TYR A 71 -0.27 46.13 27.71
C TYR A 71 0.01 47.53 27.18
N VAL A 72 -0.41 48.54 27.93
CA VAL A 72 -0.11 49.95 27.67
C VAL A 72 0.55 50.51 28.92
N LEU A 73 1.83 50.86 28.82
CA LEU A 73 2.58 51.49 29.91
C LEU A 73 2.62 53.00 29.72
N THR A 74 2.29 53.71 30.79
CA THR A 74 2.37 55.18 30.88
C THR A 74 3.13 55.60 32.13
N THR A 75 3.68 56.82 32.12
CA THR A 75 4.30 57.44 33.29
C THR A 75 3.24 57.81 34.34
N SER A 76 3.68 58.26 35.52
CA SER A 76 2.77 58.72 36.60
C SER A 76 1.88 59.89 36.19
N THR A 77 2.26 60.64 35.14
CA THR A 77 1.54 61.78 34.57
C THR A 77 0.81 61.44 33.26
N ASP A 78 0.56 60.15 32.99
CA ASP A 78 -0.15 59.63 31.81
C ASP A 78 0.58 59.82 30.46
N GLY A 79 1.87 60.16 30.47
CA GLY A 79 2.70 60.16 29.26
C GLY A 79 2.97 58.74 28.75
N ALA A 80 2.78 58.47 27.46
CA ALA A 80 2.99 57.15 26.87
C ALA A 80 4.47 56.72 26.93
N VAL A 81 4.72 55.50 27.41
CA VAL A 81 6.06 54.87 27.38
C VAL A 81 6.10 53.87 26.23
N TRP A 82 5.21 52.88 26.22
CA TRP A 82 5.07 51.93 25.12
C TRP A 82 3.71 51.21 25.15
N THR A 83 3.41 50.53 24.05
CA THR A 83 2.28 49.60 23.94
C THR A 83 2.79 48.30 23.33
N VAL A 84 2.43 47.17 23.93
CA VAL A 84 2.70 45.83 23.40
C VAL A 84 1.37 45.09 23.32
N ASP A 85 1.02 44.62 22.13
CA ASP A 85 -0.16 43.78 21.91
C ASP A 85 0.26 42.31 21.84
N ASN A 86 -0.71 41.41 22.03
CA ASN A 86 -0.52 39.96 21.95
C ASN A 86 0.54 39.41 22.92
N VAL A 87 0.59 39.95 24.14
CA VAL A 87 1.33 39.40 25.27
C VAL A 87 0.60 38.13 25.72
N ASN A 88 1.20 36.98 25.42
CA ASN A 88 0.65 35.69 25.82
C ASN A 88 1.29 35.27 27.14
N ALA A 89 0.48 34.81 28.10
CA ALA A 89 1.02 34.08 29.23
C ALA A 89 1.82 32.89 28.69
N ASN A 90 3.06 32.71 29.13
CA ASN A 90 3.74 31.44 28.90
C ASN A 90 2.84 30.38 29.52
N GLN A 91 2.19 29.59 28.67
CA GLN A 91 1.50 28.40 29.11
C GLN A 91 2.57 27.56 29.79
N VAL A 92 2.58 27.55 31.13
CA VAL A 92 3.23 26.47 31.85
C VAL A 92 2.43 25.26 31.42
N VAL A 93 2.97 24.52 30.46
CA VAL A 93 2.43 23.21 30.14
C VAL A 93 2.70 22.38 31.39
N ASN A 94 1.68 22.26 32.23
CA ASN A 94 1.75 21.40 33.40
C ASN A 94 1.94 19.98 32.88
N THR A 95 3.14 19.44 33.08
CA THR A 95 3.50 18.08 32.70
C THR A 95 3.62 17.20 33.94
N SER A 96 2.80 16.17 34.03
CA SER A 96 3.03 15.07 34.97
C SER A 96 3.91 14.02 34.31
N ALA A 97 4.98 13.59 34.98
CA ALA A 97 5.90 12.57 34.46
C ALA A 97 5.78 11.27 35.26
N TYR A 98 5.57 10.17 34.54
CA TYR A 98 5.52 8.82 35.09
C TYR A 98 6.64 7.98 34.48
N GLU A 99 7.17 7.05 35.28
CA GLU A 99 8.13 6.09 34.75
C GLU A 99 7.44 5.14 33.75
N LYS A 100 6.22 4.68 34.05
CA LYS A 100 5.48 3.71 33.23
C LYS A 100 4.07 4.19 32.91
N GLY A 101 3.54 3.79 31.75
CA GLY A 101 2.16 4.06 31.35
C GLY A 101 1.12 3.42 32.28
N SER A 102 1.40 2.24 32.83
CA SER A 102 0.55 1.62 33.86
C SER A 102 0.43 2.48 35.13
N ASP A 103 1.49 3.21 35.48
CA ASP A 103 1.50 4.05 36.68
C ASP A 103 0.64 5.30 36.46
N ALA A 104 0.66 5.85 35.24
CA ALA A 104 -0.27 6.90 34.83
C ALA A 104 -1.72 6.39 34.85
N ALA A 105 -1.98 5.20 34.31
CA ALA A 105 -3.31 4.59 34.31
C ALA A 105 -3.89 4.36 35.72
N ALA A 106 -3.02 4.12 36.71
CA ALA A 106 -3.39 3.87 38.10
C ALA A 106 -3.54 5.15 38.95
N ALA A 107 -3.21 6.33 38.40
CA ALA A 107 -3.35 7.60 39.09
C ALA A 107 -4.74 8.22 38.86
N SER A 108 -5.27 8.90 39.88
CA SER A 108 -6.39 9.83 39.72
C SER A 108 -5.84 11.17 39.21
N HIS A 109 -6.30 11.61 38.05
CA HIS A 109 -5.93 12.93 37.51
C HIS A 109 -7.10 13.92 37.57
N SER A 110 -7.89 13.90 38.63
CA SER A 110 -9.06 14.77 38.82
C SER A 110 -8.78 16.26 38.54
N SER A 111 -7.59 16.79 38.88
CA SER A 111 -7.18 18.18 38.66
C SER A 111 -6.69 18.54 37.24
N ILE A 112 -6.47 17.57 36.36
CA ILE A 112 -6.01 17.82 34.98
C ILE A 112 -7.14 18.42 34.12
N ILE A 113 -6.84 19.51 33.40
CA ILE A 113 -7.75 20.17 32.44
C ILE A 113 -7.15 20.18 31.02
N THR A 114 -7.92 20.59 30.02
CA THR A 114 -7.45 20.74 28.63
C THR A 114 -6.16 21.56 28.55
N GLY A 115 -5.18 21.08 27.77
CA GLY A 115 -3.85 21.70 27.62
C GLY A 115 -2.77 21.14 28.56
N HIS A 116 -3.13 20.36 29.58
CA HIS A 116 -2.16 19.60 30.38
C HIS A 116 -1.66 18.38 29.60
N LEU A 117 -0.38 18.06 29.78
CA LEU A 117 0.24 16.89 29.16
C LEU A 117 0.66 15.88 30.23
N ILE A 118 0.56 14.59 29.91
CA ILE A 118 1.17 13.52 30.69
C ILE A 118 2.32 12.96 29.89
N ARG A 119 3.50 12.80 30.50
CA ARG A 119 4.64 12.11 29.89
C ARG A 119 4.85 10.77 30.57
N THR A 120 4.99 9.73 29.78
CA THR A 120 5.45 8.41 30.24
C THR A 120 6.82 8.14 29.65
N ASN A 121 7.79 7.70 30.46
CA ASN A 121 9.12 7.34 29.95
C ASN A 121 9.10 5.98 29.24
N TYR A 122 8.31 5.05 29.78
CA TYR A 122 8.10 3.71 29.25
C TYR A 122 6.63 3.32 29.31
N LEU A 123 6.26 2.27 28.59
CA LEU A 123 4.93 1.69 28.72
C LEU A 123 4.83 0.78 29.94
N ASP A 124 5.84 -0.07 30.14
CA ASP A 124 5.79 -1.19 31.07
C ASP A 124 7.04 -1.30 31.96
N GLY A 125 7.07 -2.35 32.79
CA GLY A 125 8.20 -2.64 33.66
C GLY A 125 9.48 -3.09 32.96
N ASN A 126 9.36 -3.56 31.72
CA ASN A 126 10.49 -4.06 30.92
C ASN A 126 11.28 -2.93 30.27
N ARG A 127 10.80 -1.68 30.38
CA ARG A 127 11.44 -0.50 29.82
C ARG A 127 11.70 -0.62 28.33
N THR A 128 10.69 -1.12 27.60
CA THR A 128 10.74 -1.27 26.15
C THR A 128 11.18 0.06 25.52
N PRO A 129 12.29 0.11 24.75
CA PRO A 129 12.75 1.33 24.12
C PRO A 129 11.65 1.96 23.26
N GLU A 130 11.54 3.29 23.28
CA GLU A 130 10.56 4.07 22.50
C GLU A 130 9.08 3.80 22.86
N SER A 131 8.80 3.09 23.95
CA SER A 131 7.43 2.81 24.39
C SER A 131 6.77 3.94 25.21
N GLY A 132 7.55 4.94 25.63
CA GLY A 132 7.05 6.14 26.28
C GLY A 132 6.35 7.10 25.30
N SER A 133 5.51 8.00 25.82
CA SER A 133 4.80 8.98 25.00
C SER A 133 4.48 10.25 25.78
N VAL A 134 4.18 11.31 25.03
CA VAL A 134 3.47 12.47 25.57
C VAL A 134 1.99 12.35 25.21
N LEU A 135 1.11 12.57 26.18
CA LEU A 135 -0.33 12.38 26.07
C LEU A 135 -1.06 13.69 26.35
N SER A 136 -2.11 13.95 25.58
CA SER A 136 -3.02 15.08 25.75
C SER A 136 -4.37 14.61 26.27
N TYR A 137 -4.90 15.31 27.26
CA TYR A 137 -6.27 15.07 27.77
C TYR A 137 -7.32 15.51 26.75
N THR A 138 -8.24 14.61 26.40
CA THR A 138 -9.29 14.86 25.39
C THR A 138 -10.69 14.96 25.97
N GLY A 139 -10.92 14.48 27.20
CA GLY A 139 -12.20 14.57 27.87
C GLY A 139 -12.41 13.46 28.89
N THR A 140 -13.54 13.48 29.59
CA THR A 140 -13.90 12.42 30.54
C THR A 140 -14.96 11.53 29.93
N THR A 141 -14.78 10.21 30.07
CA THR A 141 -15.76 9.20 29.64
C THR A 141 -16.34 8.48 30.87
N THR A 142 -17.47 7.79 30.70
CA THR A 142 -18.03 6.92 31.76
C THR A 142 -17.33 5.56 31.84
N LEU A 143 -16.31 5.32 31.02
CA LEU A 143 -15.55 4.07 30.99
C LEU A 143 -14.44 4.12 32.05
N ALA A 144 -14.75 3.71 33.29
CA ALA A 144 -13.70 3.45 34.28
C ALA A 144 -12.88 2.23 33.81
N LYS A 145 -11.65 2.43 33.33
CA LYS A 145 -10.80 1.35 32.79
C LYS A 145 -9.36 1.40 33.33
N ALA A 146 -9.25 1.53 34.64
CA ALA A 146 -8.00 1.30 35.35
C ALA A 146 -7.41 -0.08 34.98
N GLY A 147 -6.12 -0.13 34.67
CA GLY A 147 -5.36 -1.36 34.43
C GLY A 147 -5.37 -1.93 33.01
N SER A 148 -6.14 -1.37 32.06
CA SER A 148 -6.12 -1.78 30.64
C SER A 148 -5.34 -0.79 29.77
N TRP A 149 -4.07 -0.60 30.11
CA TRP A 149 -3.19 0.34 29.42
C TRP A 149 -2.26 -0.38 28.45
N PRO A 150 -2.26 -0.06 27.14
CA PRO A 150 -3.19 0.82 26.41
C PRO A 150 -4.52 0.13 26.06
N HIS A 151 -5.58 0.89 25.80
CA HIS A 151 -6.90 0.32 25.50
C HIS A 151 -7.04 -0.06 24.02
N LEU A 152 -7.91 -1.02 23.70
CA LEU A 152 -8.18 -1.49 22.33
C LEU A 152 -8.61 -0.40 21.34
N THR A 153 -9.14 0.72 21.85
CA THR A 153 -9.53 1.89 21.02
C THR A 153 -8.34 2.76 20.61
N GLY A 154 -7.09 2.37 20.91
CA GLY A 154 -5.91 3.20 20.65
C GLY A 154 -5.82 4.46 21.52
N LYS A 155 -6.61 4.50 22.59
CA LYS A 155 -6.66 5.61 23.54
C LYS A 155 -6.22 5.15 24.93
N PHE A 156 -6.00 6.12 25.79
CA PHE A 156 -5.43 5.96 27.12
C PHE A 156 -6.44 6.43 28.15
N TYR A 157 -6.57 5.71 29.26
CA TYR A 157 -7.52 6.06 30.33
C TYR A 157 -6.86 5.95 31.69
N ASP A 158 -7.19 6.88 32.58
CA ASP A 158 -6.76 6.84 33.98
C ASP A 158 -7.79 6.16 34.89
N LEU A 159 -7.53 6.19 36.21
CA LEU A 159 -8.39 5.56 37.23
C LEU A 159 -9.81 6.18 37.28
N ASP A 160 -9.94 7.44 36.87
CA ASP A 160 -11.21 8.21 36.90
C ASP A 160 -11.95 8.18 35.55
N GLY A 161 -11.42 7.51 34.53
CA GLY A 161 -12.01 7.43 33.19
C GLY A 161 -11.74 8.65 32.31
N LYS A 162 -10.76 9.49 32.66
CA LYS A 162 -10.26 10.54 31.77
C LYS A 162 -9.56 9.91 30.58
N GLU A 163 -9.91 10.37 29.39
CA GLU A 163 -9.39 9.92 28.12
C GLU A 163 -8.20 10.79 27.70
N PHE A 164 -7.17 10.13 27.19
CA PHE A 164 -5.98 10.76 26.65
C PHE A 164 -5.62 10.13 25.30
N VAL A 165 -4.98 10.93 24.45
CA VAL A 165 -4.42 10.52 23.16
C VAL A 165 -2.94 10.90 23.09
N ILE A 166 -2.18 10.27 22.20
CA ILE A 166 -0.80 10.68 21.96
C ILE A 166 -0.77 12.08 21.35
N ALA A 167 -0.01 12.97 21.98
CA ALA A 167 0.16 14.38 21.63
C ALA A 167 1.21 14.62 20.53
N GLU A 168 1.66 13.54 19.89
CA GLU A 168 2.70 13.53 18.88
C GLU A 168 2.07 13.49 17.48
N ALA A 169 2.85 13.80 16.44
CA ALA A 169 2.35 13.88 15.05
C ALA A 169 1.91 12.51 14.48
N PHE A 170 2.38 11.42 15.09
CA PHE A 170 2.05 10.05 14.73
C PHE A 170 2.11 9.18 15.99
N VAL A 171 1.49 8.00 15.92
CA VAL A 171 1.59 6.96 16.93
C VAL A 171 2.46 5.82 16.44
N THR A 172 3.10 5.10 17.37
CA THR A 172 3.85 3.88 17.04
C THR A 172 3.29 2.67 17.77
N PRO A 173 3.41 1.44 17.22
CA PRO A 173 3.01 0.24 17.94
C PRO A 173 3.75 0.06 19.28
N LYS A 174 4.99 0.54 19.43
CA LYS A 174 5.74 0.45 20.69
C LYS A 174 5.10 1.27 21.81
N GLN A 175 4.58 2.45 21.49
CA GLN A 175 3.76 3.25 22.41
C GLN A 175 2.44 2.55 22.78
N MET A 176 2.02 1.59 21.96
CA MET A 176 0.83 0.75 22.15
C MET A 176 1.12 -0.63 22.77
N GLY A 177 2.40 -0.95 23.01
CA GLY A 177 2.87 -2.18 23.66
C GLY A 177 3.54 -3.21 22.79
N ALA A 178 3.88 -2.89 21.55
CA ALA A 178 4.65 -3.78 20.70
C ALA A 178 6.09 -3.88 21.20
N LEU A 179 6.67 -5.07 21.14
CA LEU A 179 8.07 -5.33 21.46
C LEU A 179 8.93 -5.44 20.20
N GLY A 180 8.40 -5.96 19.08
CA GLY A 180 9.15 -6.13 17.84
C GLY A 180 10.39 -7.03 18.00
N ASN A 181 10.25 -8.07 18.84
CA ASN A 181 11.36 -8.94 19.24
C ASN A 181 11.36 -10.29 18.50
N GLY A 182 10.45 -10.52 17.56
CA GLY A 182 10.30 -11.79 16.82
C GLY A 182 9.75 -12.94 17.65
N SER A 183 9.18 -12.69 18.84
CA SER A 183 8.72 -13.76 19.74
C SER A 183 7.40 -13.44 20.43
N THR A 184 7.20 -12.19 20.82
CA THR A 184 5.97 -11.72 21.46
C THR A 184 4.96 -11.31 20.40
N ASP A 185 3.70 -11.68 20.60
CA ASP A 185 2.63 -11.28 19.70
C ASP A 185 2.33 -9.79 19.80
N ASP A 186 2.62 -9.08 18.72
CA ASP A 186 2.48 -7.63 18.56
C ASP A 186 1.18 -7.24 17.83
N SER A 187 0.32 -8.20 17.46
CA SER A 187 -0.94 -7.93 16.73
C SER A 187 -1.86 -6.95 17.47
N ILE A 188 -2.08 -7.14 18.77
CA ILE A 188 -2.92 -6.25 19.58
C ILE A 188 -2.34 -4.83 19.68
N PRO A 189 -1.07 -4.62 20.03
CA PRO A 189 -0.45 -3.30 19.97
C PRO A 189 -0.53 -2.60 18.61
N ILE A 190 -0.33 -3.32 17.50
CA ILE A 190 -0.44 -2.75 16.16
C ILE A 190 -1.91 -2.36 15.88
N GLN A 191 -2.87 -3.22 16.23
CA GLN A 191 -4.29 -2.91 16.09
C GLN A 191 -4.70 -1.68 16.91
N ARG A 192 -4.15 -1.52 18.12
CA ARG A 192 -4.37 -0.31 18.95
C ARG A 192 -3.83 0.94 18.27
N ALA A 193 -2.66 0.87 17.65
CA ALA A 193 -2.09 1.99 16.91
C ALA A 193 -3.02 2.43 15.77
N ILE A 194 -3.54 1.47 15.00
CA ILE A 194 -4.51 1.73 13.92
C ILE A 194 -5.81 2.34 14.48
N ASN A 195 -6.34 1.74 15.53
CA ASN A 195 -7.59 2.19 16.15
C ASN A 195 -7.50 3.57 16.81
N SER A 196 -6.30 4.14 16.98
CA SER A 196 -6.12 5.51 17.46
C SER A 196 -6.72 6.56 16.52
N GLY A 197 -6.87 6.21 15.23
CA GLY A 197 -7.30 7.13 14.17
C GLY A 197 -6.25 8.18 13.78
N GLN A 198 -5.06 8.16 14.39
CA GLN A 198 -3.94 9.02 14.01
C GLN A 198 -3.09 8.37 12.93
N ASN A 199 -2.16 9.12 12.33
CA ASN A 199 -1.14 8.56 11.47
C ASN A 199 -0.26 7.60 12.27
N VAL A 200 -0.01 6.40 11.74
CA VAL A 200 0.79 5.36 12.37
C VAL A 200 2.14 5.26 11.67
N ARG A 201 3.21 5.26 12.46
CA ARG A 201 4.56 4.92 12.00
C ARG A 201 5.05 3.67 12.73
N VAL A 202 5.39 2.63 11.99
CA VAL A 202 5.95 1.40 12.54
C VAL A 202 7.46 1.43 12.30
N PRO A 203 8.28 1.65 13.35
CA PRO A 203 9.72 1.62 13.19
C PRO A 203 10.20 0.19 12.93
N ALA A 204 11.29 0.03 12.18
CA ALA A 204 12.03 -1.23 12.16
C ALA A 204 12.45 -1.61 13.60
N SER A 205 12.43 -2.90 13.91
CA SER A 205 12.73 -3.42 15.24
C SER A 205 13.90 -4.41 15.19
N SER A 206 14.43 -4.77 16.37
CA SER A 206 15.56 -5.71 16.48
C SER A 206 15.22 -7.13 15.99
N GLY A 207 13.93 -7.49 16.01
CA GLY A 207 13.36 -8.64 15.30
C GLY A 207 12.15 -8.20 14.47
N ASN A 208 11.39 -9.17 13.96
CA ASN A 208 10.11 -8.89 13.31
C ASN A 208 9.01 -8.65 14.37
N TYR A 209 7.96 -7.93 13.99
CA TYR A 209 6.70 -7.90 14.72
C TYR A 209 5.96 -9.20 14.47
N ARG A 210 5.88 -10.04 15.51
CA ARG A 210 5.24 -11.34 15.40
C ARG A 210 3.73 -11.19 15.57
N MET A 211 2.93 -11.81 14.71
CA MET A 211 1.46 -11.66 14.70
C MET A 211 0.81 -13.05 14.70
N THR A 212 0.37 -13.52 15.87
CA THR A 212 -0.20 -14.87 16.03
C THR A 212 -1.67 -14.90 16.45
N GLY A 213 -2.21 -13.76 16.89
CA GLY A 213 -3.56 -13.60 17.44
C GLY A 213 -4.65 -13.26 16.42
N GLY A 214 -4.46 -13.57 15.13
CA GLY A 214 -5.45 -13.31 14.08
C GLY A 214 -5.22 -12.05 13.25
N GLY A 215 -3.98 -11.58 13.17
CA GLY A 215 -3.61 -10.46 12.31
C GLY A 215 -4.07 -9.09 12.79
N VAL A 216 -4.12 -8.15 11.85
CA VAL A 216 -4.49 -6.76 12.07
C VAL A 216 -5.48 -6.32 10.98
N THR A 217 -6.52 -5.60 11.37
CA THR A 217 -7.60 -5.16 10.48
C THR A 217 -7.67 -3.64 10.40
N PHE A 218 -7.74 -3.12 9.16
CA PHE A 218 -8.06 -1.73 8.87
C PHE A 218 -9.56 -1.59 8.55
N GLY A 219 -10.28 -0.77 9.31
CA GLY A 219 -11.57 -0.19 8.89
C GLY A 219 -11.32 1.13 8.15
N GLY A 220 -12.03 1.43 7.06
CA GLY A 220 -11.69 2.50 6.10
C GLY A 220 -11.81 3.98 6.58
N SER A 221 -11.45 4.29 7.81
CA SER A 221 -11.31 5.66 8.31
C SER A 221 -10.13 5.80 9.27
N ASN A 222 -9.00 5.18 8.92
CA ASN A 222 -7.76 5.30 9.69
C ASN A 222 -6.89 6.44 9.14
N GLY A 223 -5.94 6.91 9.95
CA GLY A 223 -4.84 7.73 9.45
C GLY A 223 -3.92 6.94 8.51
N SER A 224 -2.93 7.61 7.92
CA SER A 224 -1.91 6.91 7.11
C SER A 224 -1.17 5.89 7.94
N PHE A 225 -0.74 4.78 7.34
CA PHE A 225 0.05 3.76 8.02
C PHE A 225 1.36 3.53 7.25
N ASP A 226 2.49 3.83 7.87
CA ASP A 226 3.82 3.66 7.27
C ASP A 226 4.63 2.68 8.12
N ALA A 227 4.87 1.49 7.56
CA ALA A 227 5.71 0.45 8.11
C ALA A 227 6.86 0.07 7.17
N SER A 228 7.31 1.02 6.34
CA SER A 228 8.45 0.83 5.45
C SER A 228 9.68 0.31 6.21
N GLY A 229 10.27 -0.78 5.71
CA GLY A 229 11.42 -1.44 6.34
C GLY A 229 11.14 -2.21 7.63
N ALA A 230 9.89 -2.26 8.13
CA ALA A 230 9.52 -3.13 9.24
C ALA A 230 9.21 -4.56 8.75
N GLY A 231 9.48 -5.58 9.58
CA GLY A 231 9.13 -6.96 9.28
C GLY A 231 7.95 -7.43 10.12
N PHE A 232 6.98 -8.09 9.49
CA PHE A 232 5.82 -8.72 10.12
C PHE A 232 5.84 -10.21 9.81
N GLU A 233 5.73 -11.05 10.84
CA GLU A 233 5.80 -12.50 10.69
C GLU A 233 4.66 -13.21 11.42
N GLY A 234 4.05 -14.20 10.77
CA GLY A 234 3.10 -15.11 11.42
C GLY A 234 3.79 -16.24 12.17
N ALA A 235 3.00 -17.23 12.59
CA ALA A 235 3.53 -18.43 13.22
C ALA A 235 4.08 -19.47 12.23
N GLY A 236 3.87 -19.27 10.92
CA GLY A 236 4.19 -20.22 9.85
C GLY A 236 3.14 -20.20 8.74
N GLU A 237 3.46 -20.80 7.59
CA GLU A 237 2.48 -21.11 6.54
C GLU A 237 1.30 -21.87 7.16
N GLY A 238 0.08 -21.33 7.05
CA GLY A 238 -1.10 -21.84 7.76
C GLY A 238 -1.56 -21.01 8.97
N SER A 239 -0.83 -19.96 9.35
CA SER A 239 -1.17 -19.12 10.49
C SER A 239 -2.00 -17.89 10.10
N GLY A 240 -3.31 -18.08 9.91
CA GLY A 240 -4.28 -16.99 9.79
C GLY A 240 -3.94 -15.91 8.75
N THR A 241 -4.53 -14.73 8.90
CA THR A 241 -4.31 -13.58 8.03
C THR A 241 -3.38 -12.59 8.71
N GLY A 242 -2.42 -12.02 7.98
CA GLY A 242 -1.53 -10.96 8.48
C GLY A 242 -2.26 -9.63 8.56
N PHE A 243 -2.58 -9.05 7.41
CA PHE A 243 -3.28 -7.77 7.32
C PHE A 243 -4.60 -7.90 6.56
N THR A 244 -5.69 -7.39 7.14
CA THR A 244 -7.01 -7.35 6.53
C THR A 244 -7.45 -5.91 6.28
N PHE A 245 -7.80 -5.59 5.05
CA PHE A 245 -8.49 -4.36 4.69
C PHE A 245 -9.98 -4.69 4.52
N ALA A 246 -10.77 -4.35 5.53
CA ALA A 246 -12.20 -4.68 5.55
C ALA A 246 -13.02 -3.70 4.69
N SER A 247 -14.23 -4.12 4.31
CA SER A 247 -15.12 -3.41 3.38
C SER A 247 -15.41 -1.98 3.77
N ALA A 248 -14.66 -1.09 3.12
CA ALA A 248 -14.73 0.34 3.24
C ALA A 248 -13.86 0.97 2.15
N ASN A 249 -14.02 2.27 1.98
CA ASN A 249 -13.07 3.07 1.21
C ASN A 249 -11.82 3.32 2.04
N HIS A 250 -10.64 3.03 1.51
CA HIS A 250 -9.36 3.26 2.20
C HIS A 250 -8.63 4.43 1.56
N LEU A 251 -8.97 5.65 2.00
CA LEU A 251 -8.59 6.90 1.32
C LEU A 251 -7.21 7.44 1.70
N THR A 252 -6.53 6.81 2.66
CA THR A 252 -5.20 7.22 3.11
C THR A 252 -4.14 6.25 2.58
N PRO A 253 -2.93 6.73 2.24
CA PRO A 253 -1.83 5.85 1.84
C PRO A 253 -1.45 4.86 2.94
N ILE A 254 -1.20 3.62 2.56
CA ILE A 254 -0.75 2.55 3.44
C ILE A 254 0.50 1.92 2.83
N HIS A 255 1.60 1.90 3.59
CA HIS A 255 2.83 1.23 3.24
C HIS A 255 3.11 0.14 4.30
N LEU A 256 3.11 -1.12 3.86
CA LEU A 256 3.53 -2.26 4.67
C LEU A 256 4.98 -2.63 4.33
N GLY A 257 5.77 -2.99 5.35
CA GLY A 257 7.11 -3.51 5.13
C GLY A 257 7.09 -4.95 4.61
N ARG A 258 7.96 -5.80 5.15
CA ARG A 258 7.98 -7.23 4.84
C ARG A 258 6.85 -7.96 5.57
N VAL A 259 6.07 -8.78 4.87
CA VAL A 259 5.02 -9.64 5.44
C VAL A 259 5.36 -11.10 5.12
N SER A 260 5.39 -11.98 6.11
CA SER A 260 5.67 -13.40 5.85
C SER A 260 5.04 -14.39 6.82
N ASP A 261 5.00 -15.66 6.43
CA ASP A 261 4.62 -16.79 7.29
C ASP A 261 3.15 -16.75 7.74
N PHE A 262 2.23 -16.42 6.83
CA PHE A 262 0.78 -16.40 7.09
C PHE A 262 0.05 -17.39 6.17
N SER A 263 -1.19 -17.78 6.51
CA SER A 263 -2.07 -18.37 5.47
C SER A 263 -2.32 -17.33 4.40
N ASP A 264 -2.80 -16.16 4.83
CA ASP A 264 -3.04 -15.01 3.96
C ASP A 264 -2.12 -13.87 4.40
N GLY A 265 -1.17 -13.47 3.56
CA GLY A 265 -0.30 -12.35 3.90
C GLY A 265 -1.11 -11.05 4.06
N VAL A 266 -1.79 -10.68 2.98
CA VAL A 266 -2.65 -9.50 2.92
C VAL A 266 -3.98 -9.86 2.27
N LEU A 267 -5.08 -9.52 2.95
CA LEU A 267 -6.45 -9.75 2.51
C LEU A 267 -7.19 -8.43 2.30
N LEU A 268 -7.64 -8.17 1.08
CA LEU A 268 -8.54 -7.08 0.71
C LEU A 268 -9.95 -7.66 0.67
N GLU A 269 -10.63 -7.61 1.82
CA GLU A 269 -11.96 -8.20 2.01
C GLU A 269 -13.04 -7.14 1.73
N GLY A 270 -13.41 -7.00 0.46
CA GLY A 270 -14.32 -5.95 0.00
C GLY A 270 -13.77 -4.52 0.08
N ALA A 271 -12.45 -4.36 0.20
CA ALA A 271 -11.81 -3.05 0.22
C ALA A 271 -12.05 -2.29 -1.10
N SER A 272 -12.18 -0.98 -1.03
CA SER A 272 -12.29 -0.12 -2.22
C SER A 272 -11.40 1.12 -2.11
N LEU A 273 -10.96 1.66 -3.24
CA LEU A 273 -10.15 2.88 -3.35
C LEU A 273 -8.84 2.84 -2.54
N LEU A 274 -8.34 1.65 -2.19
CA LEU A 274 -7.11 1.50 -1.41
C LEU A 274 -5.89 1.84 -2.25
N THR A 275 -4.98 2.65 -1.70
CA THR A 275 -3.60 2.78 -2.21
C THR A 275 -2.65 2.09 -1.24
N LEU A 276 -2.10 0.95 -1.66
CA LEU A 276 -1.27 0.08 -0.84
C LEU A 276 0.10 -0.15 -1.48
N GLU A 277 1.16 0.14 -0.76
CA GLU A 277 2.54 -0.20 -1.11
C GLU A 277 3.10 -1.25 -0.14
N LEU A 278 3.86 -2.21 -0.64
CA LEU A 278 4.45 -3.29 0.13
C LEU A 278 5.90 -3.53 -0.27
N ASP A 279 6.78 -3.71 0.72
CA ASP A 279 8.18 -4.06 0.44
C ASP A 279 8.27 -5.51 -0.07
N THR A 280 7.81 -6.50 0.70
CA THR A 280 7.85 -7.90 0.26
C THR A 280 6.76 -8.71 0.93
N ILE A 281 6.16 -9.65 0.20
CA ILE A 281 5.35 -10.73 0.78
C ILE A 281 6.04 -12.07 0.50
N ALA A 282 6.20 -12.92 1.51
CA ALA A 282 6.85 -14.22 1.30
C ALA A 282 6.34 -15.35 2.20
N ARG A 283 6.46 -16.61 1.75
CA ARG A 283 6.13 -17.80 2.56
C ARG A 283 4.70 -17.75 3.08
N CYS A 284 3.76 -17.49 2.17
CA CYS A 284 2.33 -17.49 2.46
C CYS A 284 1.63 -18.55 1.61
N THR A 285 0.53 -19.12 2.12
CA THR A 285 -0.34 -19.96 1.27
C THR A 285 -1.01 -19.11 0.18
N ARG A 286 -1.45 -17.90 0.54
CA ARG A 286 -1.93 -16.86 -0.38
C ARG A 286 -1.27 -15.54 0.01
N ALA A 287 -0.43 -14.96 -0.85
CA ALA A 287 0.33 -13.77 -0.48
C ALA A 287 -0.55 -12.50 -0.47
N LEU A 288 -1.14 -12.15 -1.62
CA LEU A 288 -2.11 -11.05 -1.74
C LEU A 288 -3.46 -11.62 -2.18
N VAL A 289 -4.51 -11.38 -1.39
CA VAL A 289 -5.86 -11.87 -1.64
C VAL A 289 -6.80 -10.70 -1.83
N LEU A 290 -7.57 -10.70 -2.92
CA LEU A 290 -8.74 -9.85 -3.09
C LEU A 290 -9.95 -10.76 -2.98
N GLU A 291 -10.86 -10.45 -2.05
CA GLU A 291 -12.02 -11.28 -1.77
C GLU A 291 -13.31 -10.46 -1.70
N THR A 292 -14.40 -11.06 -2.18
CA THR A 292 -15.76 -10.53 -2.00
C THR A 292 -16.65 -11.58 -1.33
N VAL A 293 -17.52 -11.13 -0.43
CA VAL A 293 -18.47 -11.97 0.33
C VAL A 293 -19.81 -11.26 0.40
N SER A 294 -20.85 -11.89 -0.14
CA SER A 294 -22.17 -11.29 -0.43
C SER A 294 -22.93 -10.69 0.75
N ALA A 295 -22.70 -11.17 1.97
CA ALA A 295 -23.46 -10.75 3.14
C ALA A 295 -22.95 -9.43 3.77
N THR A 296 -21.69 -9.08 3.52
CA THR A 296 -21.03 -7.95 4.20
C THR A 296 -20.15 -7.14 3.26
N HIS A 297 -19.51 -7.78 2.27
CA HIS A 297 -18.36 -7.31 1.52
C HIS A 297 -18.51 -7.60 0.00
N ALA A 298 -19.62 -7.17 -0.59
CA ALA A 298 -20.01 -7.56 -1.96
C ALA A 298 -19.22 -6.86 -3.10
N THR A 299 -18.33 -5.91 -2.76
CA THR A 299 -17.60 -5.11 -3.75
C THR A 299 -16.13 -4.98 -3.39
N CYS A 300 -15.22 -5.15 -4.34
CA CYS A 300 -13.79 -4.89 -4.17
C CYS A 300 -13.29 -4.08 -5.39
N LEU A 301 -13.20 -2.76 -5.24
CA LEU A 301 -13.19 -1.82 -6.37
C LEU A 301 -11.99 -0.89 -6.37
N ASP A 302 -11.39 -0.69 -7.55
CA ASP A 302 -10.44 0.38 -7.83
C ASP A 302 -9.27 0.47 -6.83
N ASN A 303 -8.85 -0.68 -6.29
CA ASN A 303 -7.67 -0.74 -5.42
C ASN A 303 -6.39 -0.68 -6.26
N ASN A 304 -5.40 0.09 -5.82
CA ASN A 304 -4.09 0.21 -6.42
C ASN A 304 -3.03 -0.34 -5.47
N VAL A 305 -2.52 -1.54 -5.78
CA VAL A 305 -1.56 -2.26 -4.94
C VAL A 305 -0.22 -2.39 -5.66
N LYS A 306 0.86 -1.98 -5.00
CA LYS A 306 2.23 -2.16 -5.49
C LYS A 306 3.03 -2.99 -4.48
N VAL A 307 3.64 -4.07 -4.95
CA VAL A 307 4.47 -4.95 -4.12
C VAL A 307 5.86 -5.03 -4.74
N GLN A 308 6.92 -4.65 -4.03
CA GLN A 308 8.25 -4.70 -4.64
C GLN A 308 8.67 -6.14 -4.95
N ALA A 309 8.28 -7.14 -4.13
CA ALA A 309 8.45 -8.55 -4.44
C ALA A 309 7.42 -9.47 -3.77
N ILE A 310 6.95 -10.50 -4.48
CA ILE A 310 6.24 -11.65 -3.88
C ILE A 310 7.06 -12.92 -4.10
N ASN A 311 7.33 -13.68 -3.04
CA ASN A 311 8.27 -14.80 -3.08
C ASN A 311 7.73 -16.04 -2.35
N ASP A 312 8.15 -17.22 -2.79
CA ASP A 312 8.01 -18.49 -2.08
C ASP A 312 6.61 -18.74 -1.51
N SER A 313 5.57 -18.40 -2.25
CA SER A 313 4.18 -18.57 -1.83
C SER A 313 3.44 -19.54 -2.77
N ASP A 314 2.47 -20.27 -2.24
CA ASP A 314 1.70 -21.20 -3.09
C ASP A 314 0.90 -20.43 -4.14
N ASN A 315 0.24 -19.34 -3.73
CA ASN A 315 -0.51 -18.47 -4.62
C ASN A 315 -0.11 -17.03 -4.36
N ALA A 316 0.52 -16.38 -5.34
CA ALA A 316 1.05 -15.04 -5.17
C ALA A 316 -0.07 -13.99 -5.10
N ILE A 317 -0.97 -14.00 -6.07
CA ILE A 317 -2.16 -13.15 -6.09
C ILE A 317 -3.38 -14.04 -6.25
N VAL A 318 -4.37 -13.88 -5.38
CA VAL A 318 -5.62 -14.64 -5.41
C VAL A 318 -6.80 -13.69 -5.50
N MET A 319 -7.66 -13.89 -6.50
CA MET A 319 -8.98 -13.29 -6.55
C MET A 319 -10.01 -14.37 -6.17
N SER A 320 -10.81 -14.07 -5.16
CA SER A 320 -11.77 -15.00 -4.55
C SER A 320 -13.14 -14.37 -4.43
N ALA A 321 -14.19 -15.16 -4.63
CA ALA A 321 -15.55 -14.75 -4.34
C ALA A 321 -16.41 -15.95 -3.94
N ASP A 322 -17.47 -15.65 -3.18
CA ASP A 322 -18.56 -16.58 -2.97
C ASP A 322 -19.51 -16.68 -4.20
N ALA A 323 -20.50 -17.56 -4.11
CA ALA A 323 -21.43 -17.94 -5.19
C ALA A 323 -22.48 -16.86 -5.55
N ASN A 324 -22.17 -15.58 -5.39
CA ASN A 324 -23.12 -14.48 -5.51
C ASN A 324 -22.65 -13.43 -6.53
N GLY A 325 -23.59 -12.55 -6.92
CA GLY A 325 -23.37 -11.46 -7.87
C GLY A 325 -22.56 -10.29 -7.28
N ASN A 326 -21.35 -10.57 -6.80
CA ASN A 326 -20.42 -9.58 -6.29
C ASN A 326 -19.72 -8.85 -7.44
N VAL A 327 -19.11 -7.70 -7.14
CA VAL A 327 -18.36 -6.92 -8.13
C VAL A 327 -16.90 -6.78 -7.68
N MET A 328 -15.98 -7.22 -8.53
CA MET A 328 -14.55 -7.01 -8.30
C MET A 328 -13.96 -6.39 -9.57
N GLN A 329 -13.85 -5.06 -9.56
CA GLN A 329 -13.59 -4.30 -10.78
C GLN A 329 -12.53 -3.22 -10.59
N GLY A 330 -11.73 -3.00 -11.64
CA GLY A 330 -10.84 -1.84 -11.73
C GLY A 330 -9.60 -1.92 -10.84
N ASN A 331 -9.38 -3.05 -10.18
CA ASN A 331 -8.20 -3.25 -9.33
C ASN A 331 -6.94 -3.29 -10.19
N GLN A 332 -5.89 -2.63 -9.71
CA GLN A 332 -4.59 -2.53 -10.35
C GLN A 332 -3.54 -3.07 -9.40
N ILE A 333 -2.82 -4.10 -9.84
CA ILE A 333 -1.77 -4.74 -9.06
C ILE A 333 -0.47 -4.69 -9.86
N TYR A 334 0.57 -4.13 -9.25
CA TYR A 334 1.93 -4.16 -9.74
C TYR A 334 2.80 -4.97 -8.80
N CYS A 335 3.50 -5.99 -9.30
CA CYS A 335 4.50 -6.67 -8.47
C CYS A 335 5.68 -7.27 -9.24
N ASN A 336 6.76 -7.56 -8.53
CA ASN A 336 7.87 -8.36 -9.06
C ASN A 336 7.92 -9.73 -8.39
N PHE A 337 8.54 -10.71 -9.05
CA PHE A 337 8.82 -12.02 -8.44
C PHE A 337 10.31 -12.31 -8.53
N SER A 338 10.93 -12.52 -7.38
CA SER A 338 12.36 -12.89 -7.27
C SER A 338 12.57 -14.38 -6.95
N SER A 339 11.50 -15.14 -6.75
CA SER A 339 11.52 -16.60 -6.60
C SER A 339 10.23 -17.25 -7.12
N VAL A 340 10.17 -18.58 -7.14
CA VAL A 340 9.03 -19.31 -7.71
C VAL A 340 7.84 -19.27 -6.76
N ASN A 341 6.68 -18.87 -7.29
CA ASN A 341 5.38 -19.13 -6.66
C ASN A 341 4.69 -20.27 -7.44
N ILE A 342 3.89 -21.11 -6.78
CA ILE A 342 3.20 -22.21 -7.49
C ILE A 342 2.18 -21.64 -8.48
N ALA A 343 1.43 -20.60 -8.12
CA ALA A 343 0.59 -19.82 -9.02
C ALA A 343 0.90 -18.33 -8.88
N THR A 344 1.20 -17.65 -9.98
CA THR A 344 1.42 -16.19 -9.98
C THR A 344 0.12 -15.44 -9.73
N VAL A 345 -0.92 -15.76 -10.49
CA VAL A 345 -2.27 -15.23 -10.33
C VAL A 345 -3.26 -16.38 -10.35
N ARG A 346 -4.16 -16.43 -9.37
CA ARG A 346 -5.22 -17.44 -9.28
C ARG A 346 -6.58 -16.79 -9.08
N PHE A 347 -7.56 -17.28 -9.81
CA PHE A 347 -8.97 -16.90 -9.71
C PHE A 347 -9.77 -18.12 -9.25
N SER A 348 -10.32 -18.05 -8.04
CA SER A 348 -11.00 -19.17 -7.38
C SER A 348 -12.40 -18.79 -6.87
N GLY A 349 -13.30 -19.77 -6.79
CA GLY A 349 -14.69 -19.58 -6.35
C GLY A 349 -15.66 -20.51 -7.10
N SER A 350 -16.89 -20.68 -6.63
CA SER A 350 -17.90 -21.53 -7.29
C SER A 350 -19.29 -20.89 -7.26
N GLY A 351 -20.13 -21.13 -8.28
CA GLY A 351 -21.53 -20.66 -8.33
C GLY A 351 -21.80 -19.41 -9.19
N LEU A 352 -22.89 -18.66 -8.90
CA LEU A 352 -23.21 -17.44 -9.67
C LEU A 352 -22.02 -16.48 -9.60
N THR A 353 -21.60 -15.99 -10.76
CA THR A 353 -20.23 -15.54 -10.96
C THR A 353 -20.06 -14.07 -10.56
N PRO A 354 -19.08 -13.73 -9.73
CA PRO A 354 -18.71 -12.33 -9.50
C PRO A 354 -18.31 -11.65 -10.83
N ASN A 355 -18.60 -10.36 -10.97
CA ASN A 355 -18.16 -9.58 -12.11
C ASN A 355 -16.69 -9.19 -11.95
N TRP A 356 -15.80 -10.11 -12.35
CA TRP A 356 -14.35 -9.94 -12.35
C TRP A 356 -13.87 -9.22 -13.59
N ASP A 357 -14.04 -7.91 -13.58
CA ASP A 357 -13.92 -7.10 -14.78
C ASP A 357 -12.84 -6.03 -14.67
N SER A 358 -12.12 -5.75 -15.76
CA SER A 358 -11.25 -4.58 -15.87
C SER A 358 -10.14 -4.54 -14.82
N ASN A 359 -9.79 -5.70 -14.25
CA ASN A 359 -8.66 -5.83 -13.33
C ASN A 359 -7.36 -5.95 -14.12
N THR A 360 -6.32 -5.26 -13.65
CA THR A 360 -5.02 -5.18 -14.30
C THR A 360 -3.94 -5.71 -13.37
N PHE A 361 -3.15 -6.63 -13.90
CA PHE A 361 -1.95 -7.14 -13.25
C PHE A 361 -0.74 -6.82 -14.12
N THR A 362 0.25 -6.17 -13.54
CA THR A 362 1.49 -5.81 -14.22
C THR A 362 2.68 -6.30 -13.42
N PHE A 363 3.62 -6.93 -14.09
CA PHE A 363 4.81 -7.49 -13.49
C PHE A 363 6.04 -6.98 -14.22
N SER A 364 7.07 -6.56 -13.49
CA SER A 364 8.37 -6.29 -14.11
C SER A 364 8.97 -7.61 -14.59
N ALA A 365 9.18 -8.55 -13.67
CA ALA A 365 9.65 -9.89 -13.98
C ALA A 365 8.88 -10.97 -13.22
N ILE A 366 8.74 -12.12 -13.88
CA ILE A 366 8.50 -13.43 -13.29
C ILE A 366 9.76 -14.24 -13.57
N ASP A 367 10.74 -14.18 -12.66
CA ASP A 367 12.05 -14.83 -12.85
C ASP A 367 12.45 -15.74 -11.68
N PRO A 368 11.90 -16.95 -11.61
CA PRO A 368 12.34 -17.93 -10.64
C PRO A 368 13.74 -18.48 -10.93
N SER A 369 14.59 -18.51 -9.91
CA SER A 369 15.94 -19.08 -9.94
C SER A 369 16.01 -20.59 -10.22
N VAL A 370 14.88 -21.32 -10.12
CA VAL A 370 14.77 -22.75 -10.40
C VAL A 370 13.44 -23.05 -11.10
N ALA A 371 13.45 -23.77 -12.22
CA ALA A 371 12.21 -24.12 -12.93
C ALA A 371 11.38 -25.20 -12.17
N LEU A 372 10.12 -24.89 -11.82
CA LEU A 372 9.19 -25.86 -11.21
C LEU A 372 8.20 -26.43 -12.23
N THR A 373 7.90 -27.72 -12.10
CA THR A 373 6.87 -28.43 -12.89
C THR A 373 5.45 -28.04 -12.50
N THR A 374 5.27 -27.56 -11.26
CA THR A 374 3.98 -27.15 -10.69
C THR A 374 3.69 -25.66 -10.85
N ALA A 375 4.69 -24.86 -11.27
CA ALA A 375 4.52 -23.43 -11.46
C ALA A 375 3.49 -23.13 -12.57
N ARG A 376 2.62 -22.17 -12.30
CA ARG A 376 1.56 -21.70 -13.19
C ARG A 376 1.57 -20.18 -13.22
N GLY A 377 1.37 -19.60 -14.41
CA GLY A 377 1.27 -18.15 -14.57
C GLY A 377 -0.08 -17.65 -14.05
N LEU A 378 -1.10 -17.71 -14.90
CA LEU A 378 -2.48 -17.41 -14.54
C LEU A 378 -3.32 -18.68 -14.48
N VAL A 379 -4.06 -18.86 -13.40
CA VAL A 379 -4.99 -19.98 -13.22
C VAL A 379 -6.38 -19.43 -12.92
N ASN A 380 -7.37 -19.82 -13.72
CA ASN A 380 -8.77 -19.65 -13.41
C ASN A 380 -9.38 -21.02 -13.15
N ASP A 381 -9.40 -21.40 -11.88
CA ASP A 381 -10.06 -22.61 -11.41
C ASP A 381 -11.46 -22.32 -10.86
N SER A 382 -11.98 -21.11 -11.10
CA SER A 382 -13.37 -20.79 -10.87
C SER A 382 -14.27 -21.28 -12.01
N ASP A 383 -15.56 -21.43 -11.70
CA ASP A 383 -16.61 -21.65 -12.70
C ASP A 383 -17.03 -20.33 -13.42
N SER A 384 -16.28 -19.23 -13.19
CA SER A 384 -16.63 -17.88 -13.63
C SER A 384 -15.82 -17.42 -14.83
N ASP A 385 -16.51 -16.83 -15.80
CA ASP A 385 -15.86 -16.20 -16.95
C ASP A 385 -15.03 -14.99 -16.51
N LEU A 386 -13.83 -14.85 -17.08
CA LEU A 386 -13.01 -13.65 -16.88
C LEU A 386 -13.24 -12.68 -18.05
N SER A 387 -13.51 -11.42 -17.74
CA SER A 387 -13.75 -10.39 -18.76
C SER A 387 -12.84 -9.19 -18.61
N ARG A 388 -12.30 -8.69 -19.72
CA ARG A 388 -11.50 -7.44 -19.77
C ARG A 388 -10.31 -7.42 -18.80
N ILE A 389 -9.77 -8.58 -18.44
CA ILE A 389 -8.58 -8.71 -17.61
C ILE A 389 -7.34 -8.27 -18.41
N THR A 390 -6.40 -7.60 -17.76
CA THR A 390 -5.09 -7.30 -18.34
C THR A 390 -3.99 -7.98 -17.51
N TRP A 391 -3.10 -8.75 -18.14
CA TRP A 391 -1.98 -9.43 -17.47
C TRP A 391 -0.70 -9.19 -18.26
N ASN A 392 0.19 -8.37 -17.72
CA ASN A 392 1.38 -7.87 -18.41
C ASN A 392 2.64 -8.25 -17.67
N VAL A 393 3.59 -8.91 -18.33
CA VAL A 393 4.95 -9.12 -17.86
C VAL A 393 5.87 -8.32 -18.76
N LEU A 394 6.48 -7.27 -18.21
CA LEU A 394 7.10 -6.20 -18.97
C LEU A 394 8.53 -6.51 -19.42
N ASP A 395 9.33 -7.14 -18.57
CA ASP A 395 10.78 -7.27 -18.79
C ASP A 395 11.22 -8.73 -18.94
N TRP A 396 10.70 -9.63 -18.10
CA TRP A 396 11.17 -11.02 -18.07
C TRP A 396 10.10 -12.00 -17.60
N PHE A 397 9.71 -12.94 -18.47
CA PHE A 397 8.78 -14.03 -18.20
C PHE A 397 9.54 -15.35 -18.37
N GLY A 398 9.95 -15.96 -17.25
CA GLY A 398 10.89 -17.07 -17.20
C GLY A 398 10.66 -18.02 -16.02
N GLY A 399 11.59 -18.97 -15.82
CA GLY A 399 11.61 -19.93 -14.70
C GLY A 399 10.44 -20.92 -14.61
N PHE A 400 9.79 -21.21 -15.73
CA PHE A 400 8.81 -22.29 -15.83
C PHE A 400 9.41 -23.55 -16.45
N HIS A 401 8.99 -24.72 -15.97
CA HIS A 401 9.34 -25.99 -16.62
C HIS A 401 8.57 -26.18 -17.94
N ALA A 402 9.05 -27.07 -18.81
CA ALA A 402 8.41 -27.48 -20.07
C ALA A 402 6.94 -27.88 -19.95
N SER A 403 6.57 -28.46 -18.82
CA SER A 403 5.21 -28.96 -18.53
C SER A 403 4.35 -27.95 -17.78
N ALA A 404 4.89 -26.77 -17.47
CA ALA A 404 4.17 -25.73 -16.74
C ALA A 404 3.02 -25.19 -17.59
N LYS A 405 1.97 -24.72 -16.93
CA LYS A 405 0.83 -24.06 -17.58
C LYS A 405 0.98 -22.56 -17.38
N TYR A 406 1.28 -21.83 -18.46
CA TYR A 406 1.33 -20.38 -18.38
C TYR A 406 -0.05 -19.81 -18.10
N ILE A 407 -1.07 -20.38 -18.74
CA ILE A 407 -2.46 -20.03 -18.52
C ILE A 407 -3.28 -21.31 -18.46
N GLU A 408 -4.15 -21.42 -17.47
CA GLU A 408 -5.12 -22.50 -17.32
C GLU A 408 -6.45 -21.88 -16.92
N SER A 409 -7.53 -22.10 -17.67
CA SER A 409 -8.87 -21.62 -17.33
C SER A 409 -9.92 -22.70 -17.52
N ALA A 410 -10.69 -22.96 -16.46
CA ALA A 410 -11.86 -23.85 -16.49
C ALA A 410 -13.07 -23.19 -17.18
N ALA A 411 -13.22 -21.88 -17.03
CA ALA A 411 -14.27 -21.07 -17.67
C ALA A 411 -13.75 -20.27 -18.87
N THR A 412 -14.61 -19.47 -19.52
CA THR A 412 -14.23 -18.72 -20.71
C THR A 412 -13.48 -17.43 -20.37
N LEU A 413 -12.54 -17.06 -21.22
CA LEU A 413 -11.77 -15.81 -21.15
C LEU A 413 -12.22 -14.88 -22.27
N ASN A 414 -12.73 -13.69 -21.93
CA ASN A 414 -13.37 -12.79 -22.88
C ASN A 414 -12.74 -11.39 -22.86
N ASN A 415 -12.34 -10.88 -24.03
CA ASN A 415 -11.73 -9.55 -24.17
C ASN A 415 -10.48 -9.34 -23.29
N VAL A 416 -9.74 -10.40 -23.00
CA VAL A 416 -8.55 -10.34 -22.14
C VAL A 416 -7.35 -9.84 -22.96
N ARG A 417 -6.46 -9.06 -22.34
CA ARG A 417 -5.22 -8.58 -22.95
C ARG A 417 -4.00 -9.05 -22.20
N TRP A 418 -3.08 -9.68 -22.91
CA TRP A 418 -1.81 -10.13 -22.36
C TRP A 418 -0.64 -9.55 -23.11
N PHE A 419 0.37 -9.13 -22.36
CA PHE A 419 1.68 -8.76 -22.89
C PHE A 419 2.73 -9.59 -22.16
N LEU A 420 3.39 -10.53 -22.85
CA LEU A 420 4.32 -11.47 -22.24
C LEU A 420 5.70 -11.31 -22.84
N HIS A 421 6.63 -10.79 -22.05
CA HIS A 421 8.01 -10.62 -22.47
C HIS A 421 8.87 -11.82 -22.04
N PHE A 422 9.11 -12.77 -22.93
CA PHE A 422 9.75 -14.04 -22.57
C PHE A 422 11.27 -13.95 -22.41
N ALA A 423 11.80 -14.76 -21.47
CA ALA A 423 13.23 -14.90 -21.22
C ALA A 423 13.99 -15.52 -22.41
N GLU A 424 15.23 -15.07 -22.64
CA GLU A 424 16.05 -15.45 -23.81
C GLU A 424 16.49 -16.93 -23.85
N ASN A 425 16.46 -17.61 -22.70
CA ASN A 425 17.01 -18.97 -22.52
C ASN A 425 15.96 -20.02 -22.13
N MET A 426 14.70 -19.87 -22.55
CA MET A 426 13.70 -20.89 -22.26
C MET A 426 13.99 -22.18 -23.03
N ALA A 427 14.58 -23.17 -22.33
CA ALA A 427 14.90 -24.48 -22.88
C ALA A 427 13.66 -25.31 -23.26
N SER A 428 12.48 -24.94 -22.74
CA SER A 428 11.19 -25.56 -23.06
C SER A 428 10.04 -24.60 -22.77
N TYR A 429 8.91 -24.80 -23.47
CA TYR A 429 7.77 -23.90 -23.46
C TYR A 429 6.58 -24.52 -22.73
N GLY A 430 5.95 -23.76 -21.85
CA GLY A 430 4.71 -24.13 -21.15
C GLY A 430 3.47 -24.00 -22.03
N GLN A 431 2.31 -24.36 -21.46
CA GLN A 431 1.03 -24.50 -22.17
C GLN A 431 0.07 -23.33 -21.90
N PHE A 432 -0.72 -22.97 -22.91
CA PHE A 432 -1.90 -22.10 -22.77
C PHE A 432 -3.16 -22.96 -22.88
N LEU A 433 -3.91 -23.13 -21.80
CA LEU A 433 -5.11 -23.96 -21.76
C LEU A 433 -6.32 -23.11 -21.38
N PHE A 434 -7.03 -22.60 -22.38
CA PHE A 434 -8.25 -21.83 -22.16
C PHE A 434 -9.17 -21.86 -23.37
N THR A 435 -10.40 -21.39 -23.15
CA THR A 435 -11.42 -21.18 -24.18
C THR A 435 -11.91 -19.74 -24.09
N GLY A 436 -12.40 -19.16 -25.18
CA GLY A 436 -12.90 -17.78 -25.13
C GLY A 436 -12.81 -16.99 -26.42
N ILE A 437 -13.22 -15.72 -26.34
CA ILE A 437 -13.37 -14.85 -27.51
C ILE A 437 -12.73 -13.47 -27.32
N ASN A 438 -12.33 -12.86 -28.44
CA ASN A 438 -11.78 -11.48 -28.50
C ASN A 438 -10.56 -11.23 -27.60
N ASN A 439 -9.80 -12.28 -27.29
CA ASN A 439 -8.57 -12.16 -26.51
C ASN A 439 -7.43 -11.66 -27.40
N LYS A 440 -6.54 -10.88 -26.79
CA LYS A 440 -5.33 -10.36 -27.44
C LYS A 440 -4.10 -10.81 -26.67
N ILE A 441 -3.17 -11.46 -27.36
CA ILE A 441 -1.90 -11.86 -26.78
C ILE A 441 -0.77 -11.25 -27.60
N ASP A 442 0.00 -10.40 -26.95
CA ASP A 442 1.18 -9.76 -27.49
C ASP A 442 2.42 -10.41 -26.86
N PHE A 443 3.31 -10.94 -27.69
CA PHE A 443 4.57 -11.55 -27.26
C PHE A 443 5.72 -10.58 -27.51
N GLY A 444 6.45 -10.22 -26.44
CA GLY A 444 7.68 -9.43 -26.51
C GLY A 444 8.92 -10.34 -26.54
N LEU A 445 9.95 -9.95 -27.29
CA LEU A 445 11.29 -10.52 -27.24
C LEU A 445 12.27 -9.43 -26.83
N ASN A 446 13.23 -9.74 -25.95
CA ASN A 446 14.23 -8.75 -25.54
C ASN A 446 15.09 -8.36 -26.75
N GLN A 447 15.46 -7.08 -26.84
CA GLN A 447 16.39 -6.58 -27.86
C GLN A 447 17.76 -7.23 -27.65
N GLY A 448 17.97 -8.39 -28.25
CA GLY A 448 19.17 -9.22 -28.05
C GLY A 448 18.96 -10.72 -28.19
N GLY A 449 17.72 -11.20 -28.28
CA GLY A 449 17.39 -12.63 -28.24
C GLY A 449 18.11 -13.50 -29.28
N PRO A 450 18.43 -14.77 -28.92
CA PRO A 450 19.20 -15.67 -29.77
C PRO A 450 18.45 -15.97 -31.07
N SER A 451 19.17 -15.91 -32.18
CA SER A 451 18.74 -16.44 -33.47
C SER A 451 18.29 -17.91 -33.32
N GLY A 452 16.97 -18.16 -33.24
CA GLY A 452 16.40 -19.49 -33.50
C GLY A 452 15.43 -20.11 -32.48
N SER A 453 15.17 -19.50 -31.30
CA SER A 453 14.47 -20.22 -30.21
C SER A 453 13.50 -19.38 -29.35
N GLY A 454 12.73 -18.45 -29.94
CA GLY A 454 11.55 -17.84 -29.28
C GLY A 454 10.31 -18.76 -29.26
N LEU A 455 9.29 -18.43 -28.47
CA LEU A 455 8.00 -19.16 -28.46
C LEU A 455 7.19 -18.99 -29.75
N ILE A 456 7.47 -17.90 -30.47
CA ILE A 456 7.17 -17.73 -31.89
C ILE A 456 8.52 -17.78 -32.62
N ALA A 457 9.30 -18.84 -32.39
CA ALA A 457 10.40 -19.18 -33.27
C ALA A 457 9.76 -19.74 -34.50
N ALA A 458 9.63 -18.86 -35.47
CA ALA A 458 9.56 -19.33 -36.79
C ALA A 458 10.81 -20.19 -37.07
N GLN A 459 10.59 -21.42 -37.52
CA GLN A 459 11.67 -22.32 -37.94
C GLN A 459 11.54 -22.59 -39.43
N ALA A 460 12.63 -22.95 -40.09
CA ALA A 460 12.62 -23.31 -41.51
C ALA A 460 11.95 -24.67 -41.78
N THR A 461 11.66 -25.43 -40.72
CA THR A 461 11.07 -26.78 -40.76
C THR A 461 9.96 -26.90 -39.71
N SER A 462 8.82 -27.48 -40.09
CA SER A 462 7.77 -27.88 -39.13
C SER A 462 8.37 -28.83 -38.09
N ASN A 463 8.11 -28.58 -36.81
CA ASN A 463 8.71 -29.36 -35.71
C ASN A 463 7.67 -30.08 -34.85
N ASN A 464 6.38 -30.09 -35.27
CA ASN A 464 5.25 -30.76 -34.62
C ASN A 464 5.30 -30.67 -33.09
N ARG A 465 5.50 -29.46 -32.55
CA ARG A 465 5.60 -29.26 -31.09
C ARG A 465 4.27 -29.66 -30.45
N ALA A 466 4.35 -30.62 -29.52
CA ALA A 466 3.19 -31.13 -28.81
C ALA A 466 2.47 -29.99 -28.05
N SER A 467 1.25 -29.68 -28.51
CA SER A 467 0.15 -29.02 -27.79
C SER A 467 0.49 -27.74 -27.02
N PHE A 468 0.57 -26.63 -27.75
CA PHE A 468 0.64 -25.27 -27.19
C PHE A 468 -0.71 -24.75 -26.66
N ASN A 469 -1.82 -25.35 -27.12
CA ASN A 469 -3.18 -25.21 -26.57
C ASN A 469 -3.94 -26.54 -26.72
N SER A 470 -4.65 -26.96 -25.66
CA SER A 470 -5.51 -28.16 -25.63
C SER A 470 -7.00 -27.85 -25.34
N GLY A 471 -7.38 -26.57 -25.35
CA GLY A 471 -8.77 -26.09 -25.21
C GLY A 471 -9.58 -26.10 -26.52
N THR A 472 -10.92 -26.02 -26.40
CA THR A 472 -11.89 -25.90 -27.52
C THR A 472 -11.78 -24.58 -28.29
N PRO A 473 -12.41 -24.43 -29.49
CA PRO A 473 -12.08 -23.37 -30.43
C PRO A 473 -12.26 -21.97 -29.85
N VAL A 474 -11.29 -21.09 -30.09
CA VAL A 474 -11.34 -19.68 -29.72
C VAL A 474 -11.76 -18.85 -30.94
N THR A 475 -12.65 -17.85 -30.77
CA THR A 475 -13.16 -17.04 -31.91
C THR A 475 -12.74 -15.57 -31.82
N SER A 476 -12.38 -14.97 -32.96
CA SER A 476 -12.02 -13.54 -33.08
C SER A 476 -10.82 -13.08 -32.22
N ASN A 477 -9.86 -13.95 -31.94
CA ASN A 477 -8.68 -13.58 -31.14
C ASN A 477 -7.56 -13.05 -32.04
N THR A 478 -6.70 -12.20 -31.48
CA THR A 478 -5.56 -11.62 -32.20
C THR A 478 -4.25 -11.92 -31.49
N MET A 479 -3.25 -12.39 -32.23
CA MET A 479 -1.88 -12.49 -31.75
C MET A 479 -0.96 -11.53 -32.51
N LYS A 480 -0.01 -10.91 -31.81
CA LYS A 480 1.11 -10.21 -32.43
C LYS A 480 2.32 -11.14 -32.56
N CYS A 481 2.86 -11.25 -33.78
CA CYS A 481 4.04 -12.05 -34.10
C CYS A 481 5.13 -11.18 -34.70
N SER A 482 6.39 -11.42 -34.31
CA SER A 482 7.56 -10.73 -34.85
C SER A 482 8.50 -11.74 -35.54
N PHE A 483 9.00 -11.39 -36.72
CA PHE A 483 9.81 -12.24 -37.59
C PHE A 483 11.11 -11.54 -37.97
N ALA A 484 12.25 -12.14 -37.66
CA ALA A 484 13.57 -11.59 -38.00
C ALA A 484 14.15 -12.28 -39.24
N VAL A 485 14.20 -11.58 -40.37
CA VAL A 485 14.77 -12.05 -41.63
C VAL A 485 16.15 -11.44 -41.79
N SER A 486 17.18 -12.26 -42.03
CA SER A 486 18.56 -11.79 -42.22
C SER A 486 19.10 -12.22 -43.58
N GLY A 487 19.51 -11.24 -44.40
CA GLY A 487 20.22 -11.48 -45.66
C GLY A 487 19.42 -12.27 -46.71
N LEU A 488 18.09 -12.18 -46.73
CA LEU A 488 17.27 -12.91 -47.70
C LEU A 488 17.57 -12.40 -49.12
N ALA A 489 18.12 -13.26 -49.97
CA ALA A 489 18.54 -12.88 -51.32
C ALA A 489 17.39 -12.35 -52.19
N SER A 490 17.74 -11.55 -53.21
CA SER A 490 16.79 -11.08 -54.22
C SER A 490 16.05 -12.26 -54.86
N GLN A 491 14.73 -12.14 -55.02
CA GLN A 491 13.85 -13.19 -55.56
C GLN A 491 13.81 -14.50 -54.74
N ALA A 492 14.27 -14.48 -53.49
CA ALA A 492 14.19 -15.63 -52.59
C ALA A 492 12.94 -15.57 -51.69
N SER A 493 12.52 -16.73 -51.19
CA SER A 493 11.45 -16.86 -50.19
C SER A 493 11.97 -17.48 -48.90
N VAL A 494 11.38 -17.08 -47.78
CA VAL A 494 11.54 -17.74 -46.49
C VAL A 494 10.17 -18.13 -45.96
N THR A 495 10.08 -19.31 -45.37
CA THR A 495 8.86 -19.78 -44.71
C THR A 495 9.17 -20.03 -43.23
N TRP A 496 8.20 -19.67 -42.42
CA TRP A 496 8.27 -19.58 -40.98
C TRP A 496 7.04 -20.30 -40.42
N PHE A 497 7.25 -21.21 -39.47
CA PHE A 497 6.15 -21.90 -38.79
C PHE A 497 5.91 -21.28 -37.41
N VAL A 498 4.71 -20.72 -37.20
CA VAL A 498 4.28 -20.08 -35.96
C VAL A 498 3.34 -21.01 -35.21
N TYR A 499 3.65 -21.29 -33.96
CA TYR A 499 2.72 -21.97 -33.06
C TYR A 499 1.82 -20.92 -32.42
N SER A 500 0.51 -21.06 -32.63
CA SER A 500 -0.48 -20.16 -32.04
C SER A 500 -1.22 -20.84 -30.89
N PRO A 501 -1.14 -20.32 -29.65
CA PRO A 501 -2.03 -20.77 -28.58
C PRO A 501 -3.49 -20.41 -28.85
N LEU A 502 -3.78 -19.58 -29.86
CA LEU A 502 -5.14 -19.16 -30.23
C LEU A 502 -5.69 -19.97 -31.42
N SER A 503 -4.97 -20.99 -31.88
CA SER A 503 -5.48 -21.94 -32.87
C SER A 503 -5.64 -23.29 -32.19
N ASP A 504 -6.70 -24.01 -32.55
CA ASP A 504 -6.95 -25.41 -32.18
C ASP A 504 -6.61 -26.36 -33.36
N GLY A 505 -5.93 -25.86 -34.39
CA GLY A 505 -5.69 -26.57 -35.65
C GLY A 505 -6.91 -26.68 -36.58
N SER A 506 -8.12 -26.39 -36.09
CA SER A 506 -9.38 -26.37 -36.88
C SER A 506 -9.89 -24.96 -37.17
N SER A 507 -9.33 -23.96 -36.46
CA SER A 507 -9.64 -22.55 -36.58
C SER A 507 -9.12 -21.98 -37.89
N GLN A 508 -9.94 -21.16 -38.54
CA GLN A 508 -9.54 -20.47 -39.76
C GLN A 508 -8.71 -19.22 -39.40
N ILE A 509 -7.79 -18.86 -40.28
CA ILE A 509 -7.18 -17.54 -40.23
C ILE A 509 -8.19 -16.58 -40.86
N LEU A 510 -8.63 -15.60 -40.09
CA LEU A 510 -9.71 -14.69 -40.49
C LEU A 510 -9.15 -13.52 -41.31
N ASP A 511 -8.04 -12.94 -40.84
CA ASP A 511 -7.39 -11.76 -41.40
C ASP A 511 -5.97 -11.60 -40.83
N PHE A 512 -5.16 -10.75 -41.45
CA PHE A 512 -3.91 -10.23 -40.92
C PHE A 512 -3.74 -8.74 -41.22
N THR A 513 -3.07 -8.05 -40.31
CA THR A 513 -2.64 -6.67 -40.53
C THR A 513 -1.11 -6.60 -40.38
N PRO A 514 -0.36 -6.34 -41.47
CA PRO A 514 1.07 -6.07 -41.35
C PRO A 514 1.27 -4.70 -40.69
N LEU A 515 2.17 -4.63 -39.71
CA LEU A 515 2.55 -3.35 -39.09
C LEU A 515 3.63 -2.64 -39.94
N ASP A 516 4.60 -3.39 -40.45
CA ASP A 516 5.58 -2.98 -41.49
C ASP A 516 6.24 -4.24 -42.09
N LEU A 517 6.28 -4.34 -43.43
CA LEU A 517 6.89 -5.48 -44.14
C LEU A 517 8.33 -5.22 -44.61
N GLN A 518 8.85 -4.00 -44.50
CA GLN A 518 10.25 -3.65 -44.75
C GLN A 518 10.81 -4.19 -46.09
N GLY A 519 10.04 -4.07 -47.17
CA GLY A 519 10.43 -4.50 -48.52
C GLY A 519 10.17 -5.98 -48.84
N LEU A 520 9.63 -6.75 -47.90
CA LEU A 520 9.15 -8.11 -48.12
C LEU A 520 7.69 -8.10 -48.56
N THR A 521 7.27 -9.18 -49.23
CA THR A 521 5.86 -9.46 -49.55
C THR A 521 5.42 -10.71 -48.81
N LEU A 522 4.24 -10.69 -48.18
CA LEU A 522 3.66 -11.89 -47.56
C LEU A 522 3.14 -12.84 -48.67
N THR A 523 3.61 -14.07 -48.69
CA THR A 523 3.27 -15.08 -49.71
C THR A 523 2.46 -16.26 -49.18
N LYS A 524 2.49 -16.50 -47.87
CA LYS A 524 1.69 -17.54 -47.22
C LYS A 524 1.21 -17.07 -45.86
N LEU A 525 -0.05 -17.37 -45.56
CA LEU A 525 -0.61 -17.27 -44.22
C LEU A 525 -1.76 -18.28 -44.13
N LYS A 526 -1.50 -19.47 -43.58
CA LYS A 526 -2.50 -20.54 -43.45
C LYS A 526 -2.18 -21.50 -42.32
N SER A 527 -3.19 -22.15 -41.76
CA SER A 527 -3.00 -23.27 -40.83
C SER A 527 -2.34 -24.45 -41.54
N VAL A 528 -1.45 -25.17 -40.86
CA VAL A 528 -0.76 -26.36 -41.41
C VAL A 528 -1.66 -27.58 -41.31
N THR A 529 -1.93 -28.23 -42.45
CA THR A 529 -2.76 -29.42 -42.51
C THR A 529 -2.13 -30.57 -41.72
N GLY A 530 -2.85 -31.12 -40.74
CA GLY A 530 -2.41 -32.29 -39.96
C GLY A 530 -1.47 -31.96 -38.79
N VAL A 531 -1.12 -30.69 -38.58
CA VAL A 531 -0.34 -30.21 -37.44
C VAL A 531 -1.18 -29.20 -36.67
N ALA A 532 -1.67 -29.60 -35.49
CA ALA A 532 -2.52 -28.73 -34.68
C ALA A 532 -1.75 -27.46 -34.28
N ASN A 533 -2.47 -26.32 -34.28
CA ASN A 533 -2.01 -25.03 -33.75
C ASN A 533 -0.82 -24.39 -34.50
N GLU A 534 -0.36 -24.98 -35.60
CA GLU A 534 0.74 -24.45 -36.41
C GLU A 534 0.22 -23.63 -37.60
N ILE A 535 0.82 -22.46 -37.82
CA ILE A 535 0.52 -21.52 -38.90
C ILE A 535 1.78 -21.34 -39.75
N GLU A 536 1.64 -21.51 -41.06
CA GLU A 536 2.68 -21.25 -42.04
C GLU A 536 2.63 -19.79 -42.47
N VAL A 537 3.72 -19.06 -42.27
CA VAL A 537 3.93 -17.65 -42.66
C VAL A 537 5.07 -17.58 -43.68
N GLY A 538 4.80 -17.06 -44.87
CA GLY A 538 5.77 -16.98 -45.95
C GLY A 538 6.10 -15.53 -46.30
N PHE A 539 7.39 -15.21 -46.46
CA PHE A 539 7.83 -13.93 -47.00
C PHE A 539 8.65 -14.14 -48.28
N PHE A 540 8.49 -13.22 -49.22
CA PHE A 540 9.25 -13.15 -50.47
C PHE A 540 9.97 -11.82 -50.58
N ASN A 541 11.24 -11.86 -50.97
CA ASN A 541 12.00 -10.67 -51.30
C ASN A 541 11.84 -10.34 -52.80
N GLY A 542 10.94 -9.41 -53.10
CA GLY A 542 10.73 -8.90 -54.46
C GLY A 542 11.71 -7.79 -54.88
N THR A 543 12.59 -7.35 -53.97
CA THR A 543 13.55 -6.27 -54.26
C THR A 543 14.75 -6.81 -55.05
N SER A 544 15.53 -5.89 -55.64
CA SER A 544 16.74 -6.23 -56.42
C SER A 544 17.97 -6.54 -55.57
N GLY A 545 17.89 -6.41 -54.23
CA GLY A 545 18.99 -6.61 -53.29
C GLY A 545 18.65 -7.61 -52.19
N SER A 546 19.60 -7.95 -51.33
CA SER A 546 19.31 -8.74 -50.13
C SER A 546 18.55 -7.90 -49.09
N VAL A 547 17.57 -8.50 -48.43
CA VAL A 547 16.77 -7.82 -47.39
C VAL A 547 17.09 -8.40 -46.01
N THR A 548 17.35 -7.51 -45.05
CA THR A 548 17.37 -7.79 -43.62
C THR A 548 16.26 -6.96 -42.99
N ALA A 549 15.33 -7.60 -42.29
CA ALA A 549 14.10 -6.98 -41.83
C ALA A 549 13.59 -7.60 -40.51
N SER A 550 12.93 -6.78 -39.70
CA SER A 550 12.12 -7.23 -38.56
C SER A 550 10.66 -6.93 -38.85
N VAL A 551 9.91 -7.95 -39.27
CA VAL A 551 8.51 -7.82 -39.66
C VAL A 551 7.60 -8.11 -38.48
N GLU A 552 6.57 -7.30 -38.27
CA GLU A 552 5.53 -7.56 -37.27
C GLU A 552 4.16 -7.75 -37.95
N LEU A 553 3.44 -8.81 -37.55
CA LEU A 553 2.09 -9.13 -38.04
C LEU A 553 1.10 -9.24 -36.87
N LEU A 554 -0.08 -8.67 -37.04
CA LEU A 554 -1.25 -9.02 -36.24
C LEU A 554 -2.02 -10.11 -37.00
N ILE A 555 -2.15 -11.30 -36.41
CA ILE A 555 -2.85 -12.44 -37.00
C ILE A 555 -4.15 -12.67 -36.24
N ARG A 556 -5.29 -12.63 -36.94
CA ARG A 556 -6.61 -12.89 -36.37
C ARG A 556 -7.03 -14.34 -36.63
N ILE A 557 -7.35 -15.08 -35.57
CA ILE A 557 -7.62 -16.52 -35.60
C ILE A 557 -9.01 -16.81 -35.03
N GLY A 558 -9.75 -17.70 -35.70
CA GLY A 558 -11.05 -18.22 -35.25
C GLY A 558 -11.95 -18.69 -36.38
N LYS A 559 -13.19 -19.09 -36.07
CA LYS A 559 -14.25 -19.29 -37.07
C LYS A 559 -15.03 -17.98 -37.25
N TYR A 560 -15.36 -17.63 -38.49
CA TYR A 560 -16.22 -16.48 -38.84
C TYR A 560 -17.63 -16.67 -38.30
#